data_AF-A0A1E7IQ25-F1
#
_entry.id   AF-A0A1E7IQ25-F1
#
_cell.length_a   1.000
_cell.length_b   1.000
_cell.length_c   1.000
_cell.angle_alpha   90.00
_cell.angle_beta   90.00
_cell.angle_gamma   90.00
#
_symmetry.space_group_name_H-M   'P 1'
#
loop_
_entity.id
_entity.type
_entity.pdbx_description
1 polymer ?
#
loop_
_entity_poly.entity_id
_entity_poly.type
_entity_poly.pdbx_seq_one_letter_code
_entity_poly.pdbx_strand_id
1 'polypeptide(L)'
;MLKKGDGSYTNRVHTFDLVQVCLAAMEKGEHGDIFNVCDGQESSMTDYFLAVADLCDLPRPKEIGMAEAEKEMNPLMLSYLKESRRMSNRKMLDKLAVKLLYPTLADGLKASRGES
;
A
#
# COMPACT_ATOMS: atom_id res chain seq x y z
N MET A 1 -14.38 0.92 8.54
CA MET A 1 -13.73 0.81 7.21
C MET A 1 -14.79 0.87 6.12
N LEU A 2 -14.46 1.33 4.91
CA LEU A 2 -15.39 1.18 3.78
C LEU A 2 -15.49 -0.29 3.40
N LYS A 3 -16.65 -0.74 2.91
CA LYS A 3 -16.78 -2.09 2.36
C LYS A 3 -15.77 -2.32 1.24
N LYS A 4 -15.34 -3.58 1.09
CA LYS A 4 -14.47 -3.95 -0.02
C LYS A 4 -15.09 -3.56 -1.37
N GLY A 5 -14.32 -2.85 -2.20
CA GLY A 5 -14.77 -2.31 -3.49
C GLY A 5 -15.27 -0.86 -3.46
N ASP A 6 -15.66 -0.36 -2.28
CA ASP A 6 -16.06 1.05 -2.10
C ASP A 6 -14.87 1.98 -1.79
N GLY A 7 -13.74 1.40 -1.38
CA GLY A 7 -12.53 2.13 -1.02
C GLY A 7 -11.58 2.38 -2.18
N SER A 8 -10.83 3.49 -2.10
CA SER A 8 -9.77 3.83 -3.05
C SER A 8 -8.58 2.87 -2.99
N TYR A 9 -7.86 2.78 -4.12
CA TYR A 9 -6.60 2.05 -4.19
C TYR A 9 -5.54 2.77 -3.37
N THR A 10 -4.74 1.96 -2.69
CA THR A 10 -3.61 2.41 -1.88
C THR A 10 -2.36 1.69 -2.36
N ASN A 11 -1.24 2.39 -2.39
CA ASN A 11 0.05 1.83 -2.80
C ASN A 11 0.92 1.72 -1.56
N ARG A 12 1.66 0.62 -1.43
CA ARG A 12 2.53 0.36 -0.28
C ARG A 12 3.91 -0.05 -0.75
N VAL A 13 4.91 0.13 0.10
CA VAL A 13 6.25 -0.41 -0.08
C VAL A 13 6.76 -0.79 1.31
N HIS A 14 7.38 -1.96 1.44
CA HIS A 14 8.08 -2.30 2.67
C HIS A 14 9.38 -1.49 2.78
N THR A 15 9.77 -1.09 4.00
CA THR A 15 10.95 -0.22 4.20
C THR A 15 12.23 -0.81 3.58
N PHE A 16 12.48 -2.12 3.72
CA PHE A 16 13.64 -2.75 3.11
C PHE A 16 13.60 -2.79 1.58
N ASP A 17 12.42 -2.90 0.98
CA ASP A 17 12.27 -2.79 -0.47
C ASP A 17 12.54 -1.36 -0.94
N LEU A 18 12.06 -0.35 -0.20
CA LEU A 18 12.36 1.04 -0.49
C LEU A 18 13.87 1.31 -0.43
N VAL A 19 14.57 0.80 0.59
CA VAL A 19 16.03 0.91 0.70
C VAL A 19 16.72 0.26 -0.49
N GLN A 20 16.33 -0.97 -0.86
CA GLN A 20 16.89 -1.66 -2.03
C GLN A 20 16.68 -0.87 -3.32
N VAL A 21 15.49 -0.30 -3.53
CA VAL A 21 15.17 0.53 -4.69
C VAL A 21 16.00 1.80 -4.70
N CYS A 22 16.17 2.48 -3.55
CA CYS A 22 17.02 3.67 -3.46
C CYS A 22 18.47 3.36 -3.83
N LEU A 23 19.03 2.26 -3.33
CA LEU A 23 20.39 1.83 -3.68
C LEU A 23 20.53 1.51 -5.17
N ALA A 24 19.57 0.77 -5.74
CA ALA A 24 19.56 0.46 -7.16
C ALA A 24 19.39 1.71 -8.04
N ALA A 25 18.62 2.70 -7.60
CA ALA A 25 18.47 3.98 -8.29
C ALA A 25 19.75 4.82 -8.25
N MET A 26 20.55 4.74 -7.18
CA MET A 26 21.87 5.40 -7.12
C MET A 26 22.87 4.77 -8.08
N GLU A 27 22.81 3.45 -8.26
CA GLU A 27 23.74 2.71 -9.13
C GLU A 27 23.36 2.76 -10.60
N LYS A 28 22.05 2.65 -10.91
CA LYS A 28 21.54 2.42 -12.27
C LYS A 28 20.61 3.52 -12.78
N GLY A 29 20.22 4.45 -11.92
CA GLY A 29 19.39 5.58 -12.30
C GLY A 29 20.18 6.62 -13.09
N GLU A 30 19.46 7.40 -13.88
CA GLU A 30 20.01 8.52 -14.65
C GLU A 30 19.48 9.86 -14.10
N HIS A 31 20.19 10.95 -14.37
CA HIS A 31 19.72 12.28 -13.99
C HIS A 31 18.33 12.56 -14.58
N GLY A 32 17.41 13.00 -13.73
CA GLY A 32 16.03 13.29 -14.11
C GLY A 32 15.09 12.08 -14.05
N ASP A 33 15.57 10.90 -13.68
CA ASP A 33 14.68 9.77 -13.45
C ASP A 33 13.74 9.98 -12.26
N ILE A 34 12.47 9.71 -12.51
CA ILE A 34 11.43 9.59 -11.48
C ILE A 34 10.93 8.14 -11.48
N PHE A 35 10.84 7.54 -10.30
CA PHE A 35 10.34 6.19 -10.09
C PHE A 35 9.17 6.19 -9.11
N ASN A 36 8.11 5.48 -9.49
CA ASN A 36 7.05 5.08 -8.57
C ASN A 36 7.53 3.86 -7.80
N VAL A 37 7.52 3.93 -6.46
CA VAL A 37 8.00 2.86 -5.60
C VAL A 37 6.83 2.28 -4.81
N CYS A 38 6.37 1.10 -5.24
CA CYS A 38 5.35 0.31 -4.55
C CYS A 38 5.50 -1.19 -4.82
N ASP A 39 4.81 -2.01 -4.03
CA ASP A 39 4.72 -3.47 -4.15
C ASP A 39 4.01 -3.95 -5.43
N GLY A 40 3.28 -3.06 -6.10
CA GLY A 40 2.52 -3.35 -7.32
C GLY A 40 1.21 -4.10 -7.07
N GLN A 41 0.82 -4.31 -5.81
CA GLN A 41 -0.44 -4.96 -5.46
C GLN A 41 -1.57 -3.95 -5.37
N GLU A 42 -2.65 -4.21 -6.10
CA GLU A 42 -3.90 -3.47 -5.94
C GLU A 42 -4.60 -3.86 -4.66
N SER A 43 -4.55 -2.97 -3.67
CA SER A 43 -5.22 -3.17 -2.38
C SER A 43 -5.79 -1.85 -1.86
N SER A 44 -6.88 -1.94 -1.11
CA SER A 44 -7.50 -0.80 -0.46
C SER A 44 -6.98 -0.60 0.97
N MET A 45 -7.33 0.54 1.57
CA MET A 45 -7.09 0.74 3.00
C MET A 45 -7.86 -0.28 3.86
N THR A 46 -9.05 -0.69 3.42
CA THR A 46 -9.84 -1.75 4.07
C THR A 46 -9.08 -3.07 4.08
N ASP A 47 -8.52 -3.49 2.93
CA ASP A 47 -7.75 -4.74 2.86
C ASP A 47 -6.58 -4.73 3.85
N TYR A 48 -5.91 -3.59 4.01
CA TYR A 48 -4.83 -3.43 4.98
C TYR A 48 -5.28 -3.61 6.43
N PHE A 49 -6.31 -2.88 6.87
CA PHE A 49 -6.75 -2.96 8.27
C PHE A 49 -7.35 -4.33 8.60
N LEU A 50 -8.02 -4.98 7.64
CA LEU A 50 -8.47 -6.36 7.81
C LEU A 50 -7.29 -7.33 7.94
N ALA A 51 -6.27 -7.22 7.07
CA ALA A 51 -5.09 -8.07 7.14
C ALA A 51 -4.28 -7.88 8.43
N VAL A 52 -4.18 -6.64 8.93
CA VAL A 52 -3.55 -6.36 10.24
C VAL A 52 -4.36 -6.97 11.38
N ALA A 53 -5.68 -6.81 11.38
CA ALA A 53 -6.54 -7.39 12.42
C ALA A 53 -6.41 -8.92 12.46
N ASP A 54 -6.43 -9.56 11.29
CA ASP A 54 -6.22 -11.00 11.15
C ASP A 54 -4.84 -11.45 11.64
N LEU A 55 -3.79 -10.71 11.28
CA LEU A 55 -2.42 -11.05 11.67
C LEU A 55 -2.17 -10.88 13.17
N CYS A 56 -2.88 -9.96 13.83
CA CYS A 56 -2.73 -9.66 15.25
C CYS A 56 -3.78 -10.33 16.14
N ASP A 57 -4.63 -11.21 15.58
CA ASP A 57 -5.76 -11.85 16.28
C ASP A 57 -6.69 -10.82 16.96
N LEU A 58 -6.88 -9.66 16.32
CA LEU A 58 -7.75 -8.57 16.79
C LEU A 58 -9.12 -8.63 16.12
N PRO A 59 -10.19 -8.12 16.77
CA PRO A 59 -11.48 -7.96 16.13
C PRO A 59 -11.37 -7.10 14.86
N ARG A 60 -11.93 -7.60 13.75
CA ARG A 60 -12.01 -6.83 12.50
C ARG A 60 -12.84 -5.56 12.70
N PRO A 61 -12.40 -4.39 12.18
CA PRO A 61 -13.18 -3.17 12.26
C PRO A 61 -14.49 -3.29 11.46
N LYS A 62 -15.55 -2.61 11.93
CA LYS A 62 -16.84 -2.57 11.22
C LYS A 62 -16.65 -2.01 9.80
N GLU A 63 -17.24 -2.69 8.82
CA GLU A 63 -17.33 -2.21 7.44
C GLU A 63 -18.67 -1.51 7.19
N ILE A 64 -18.61 -0.30 6.63
CA ILE A 64 -19.78 0.53 6.29
C ILE A 64 -19.75 0.88 4.81
N GLY A 65 -20.92 1.07 4.20
CA GLY A 65 -21.00 1.49 2.80
C GLY A 65 -20.71 2.98 2.62
N MET A 66 -20.45 3.43 1.39
CA MET A 66 -20.20 4.86 1.11
C MET A 66 -21.30 5.79 1.63
N ALA A 67 -22.58 5.43 1.48
CA ALA A 67 -23.69 6.28 1.94
C ALA A 67 -23.76 6.43 3.47
N GLU A 68 -23.27 5.45 4.23
CA GLU A 68 -23.16 5.52 5.69
C GLU A 68 -21.91 6.31 6.08
N ALA A 69 -20.79 6.07 5.39
CA ALA A 69 -19.56 6.84 5.57
C ALA A 69 -19.77 8.35 5.35
N GLU A 70 -20.53 8.75 4.33
CA GLU A 70 -20.84 10.16 4.08
C GLU A 70 -21.64 10.85 5.20
N LYS A 71 -22.32 10.07 6.04
CA LYS A 71 -23.06 10.58 7.21
C LYS A 71 -22.21 10.60 8.48
N GLU A 72 -21.34 9.60 8.65
CA GLU A 72 -20.60 9.37 9.89
C GLU A 72 -19.18 9.95 9.88
N MET A 73 -18.56 10.12 8.71
CA MET A 73 -17.19 10.59 8.57
C MET A 73 -17.13 12.08 8.26
N ASN A 74 -16.09 12.74 8.75
CA ASN A 74 -15.86 14.15 8.41
C ASN A 74 -15.42 14.30 6.92
N PRO A 75 -15.61 15.48 6.32
CA PRO A 75 -15.28 15.71 4.91
C PRO A 75 -13.81 15.45 4.54
N LEU A 76 -12.86 15.69 5.45
CA LEU A 76 -11.44 15.46 5.21
C LEU A 76 -11.14 13.97 5.04
N MET A 77 -11.70 13.13 5.92
CA MET A 77 -11.58 11.68 5.83
C MET A 77 -12.23 11.13 4.57
N LEU A 78 -13.40 11.65 4.20
CA LEU A 78 -14.08 11.27 2.95
C LEU A 78 -13.27 11.66 1.72
N SER A 79 -12.67 12.85 1.70
CA SER A 79 -11.79 13.27 0.61
C SER A 79 -10.62 12.32 0.46
N TYR A 80 -9.97 11.95 1.57
CA TYR A 80 -8.87 11.01 1.56
C TYR A 80 -9.29 9.61 1.09
N LEU A 81 -10.45 9.12 1.53
CA LEU A 81 -10.97 7.81 1.10
C LEU A 81 -11.41 7.78 -0.38
N LYS A 82 -11.76 8.94 -0.96
CA LYS A 82 -12.13 9.09 -2.37
C LYS A 82 -10.92 9.36 -3.28
N GLU A 83 -9.79 9.79 -2.72
CA GLU A 83 -8.58 10.02 -3.50
C GLU A 83 -7.89 8.67 -3.79
N SER A 84 -7.89 8.29 -5.07
CA SER A 84 -7.31 7.03 -5.54
C SER A 84 -6.33 7.29 -6.67
N ARG A 85 -5.10 6.82 -6.53
CA ARG A 85 -4.14 6.74 -7.64
C ARG A 85 -3.62 5.32 -7.73
N ARG A 86 -4.09 4.56 -8.72
CA ARG A 86 -3.49 3.28 -9.09
C ARG A 86 -2.12 3.57 -9.70
N MET A 87 -1.06 3.15 -9.02
CA MET A 87 0.31 3.46 -9.41
C MET A 87 0.97 2.25 -10.06
N SER A 88 1.61 2.45 -11.21
CA SER A 88 2.45 1.41 -11.83
C SER A 88 3.89 1.55 -11.34
N ASN A 89 4.47 0.43 -10.91
CA ASN A 89 5.88 0.31 -10.54
C ASN A 89 6.76 -0.27 -11.67
N ARG A 90 6.20 -0.47 -12.87
CA ARG A 90 6.91 -1.14 -13.98
C ARG A 90 8.25 -0.50 -14.32
N LYS A 91 8.34 0.84 -14.31
CA LYS A 91 9.59 1.56 -14.60
C LYS A 91 10.71 1.18 -13.61
N MET A 92 10.41 1.08 -12.30
CA MET A 92 11.44 0.71 -11.32
C MET A 92 11.87 -0.76 -11.49
N LEU A 93 10.94 -1.66 -11.81
CA LEU A 93 11.24 -3.08 -12.02
C LEU A 93 12.09 -3.28 -13.27
N ASP A 94 11.69 -2.66 -14.39
CA ASP A 94 12.33 -2.84 -15.69
C ASP A 94 13.73 -2.16 -15.72
N LYS A 95 13.85 -0.92 -15.23
CA LYS A 95 15.11 -0.15 -15.31
C LYS A 95 16.10 -0.51 -14.20
N LEU A 96 15.64 -0.63 -12.96
CA LEU A 96 16.53 -0.89 -11.82
C LEU A 96 16.81 -2.39 -11.63
N ALA A 97 16.04 -3.26 -12.31
CA ALA A 97 16.11 -4.72 -12.21
C ALA A 97 15.99 -5.20 -10.75
N VAL A 98 15.13 -4.53 -9.98
CA VAL A 98 14.90 -4.84 -8.57
C VAL A 98 13.88 -5.97 -8.45
N LYS A 99 14.17 -6.94 -7.57
CA LYS A 99 13.23 -7.97 -7.15
C LYS A 99 12.84 -7.70 -5.71
N LEU A 100 11.57 -7.35 -5.51
CA LEU A 100 11.00 -7.06 -4.20
C LEU A 100 11.11 -8.27 -3.27
N LEU A 101 11.59 -8.02 -2.06
CA LEU A 101 11.63 -8.94 -0.94
C LEU A 101 10.21 -9.22 -0.41
N TYR A 102 9.35 -8.21 -0.41
CA TYR A 102 7.98 -8.29 0.10
C TYR A 102 6.97 -7.85 -0.97
N PRO A 103 6.76 -8.70 -2.01
CA PRO A 103 5.91 -8.35 -3.15
C PRO A 103 4.41 -8.38 -2.83
N THR A 104 4.01 -8.81 -1.63
CA THR A 104 2.62 -8.83 -1.19
C THR A 104 2.46 -8.16 0.17
N LEU A 105 1.26 -7.62 0.41
CA LEU A 105 0.88 -7.07 1.71
C LEU A 105 1.10 -8.10 2.84
N ALA A 106 0.76 -9.37 2.59
CA ALA A 106 0.91 -10.42 3.58
C ALA A 106 2.38 -10.67 3.94
N ASP A 107 3.29 -10.64 2.96
CA ASP A 107 4.72 -10.81 3.19
C ASP A 107 5.29 -9.64 4.01
N GLY A 108 4.94 -8.41 3.62
CA GLY A 108 5.38 -7.20 4.33
C GLY A 108 4.89 -7.16 5.77
N LEU A 109 3.60 -7.44 6.02
CA LEU A 109 3.05 -7.45 7.38
C LEU A 109 3.69 -8.52 8.27
N LYS A 110 3.92 -9.73 7.74
CA LYS A 110 4.59 -10.81 8.49
C LYS A 110 6.01 -10.41 8.88
N ALA A 111 6.75 -9.79 7.97
CA ALA A 111 8.10 -9.29 8.23
C ALA A 111 8.10 -8.21 9.32
N SER A 112 7.23 -7.20 9.20
CA SER A 112 7.13 -6.12 10.18
C SER A 112 6.73 -6.61 11.58
N ARG A 113 5.99 -7.72 11.71
CA ARG A 113 5.65 -8.32 13.01
C ARG A 113 6.81 -9.09 13.65
N GLY A 114 7.68 -9.68 12.84
CA GLY A 114 8.83 -10.47 13.30
C GLY A 114 10.01 -9.62 13.79
N GLU A 115 9.97 -8.31 13.57
CA GLU A 115 11.00 -7.34 13.98
C GLU A 115 10.78 -6.77 15.40
N SER A 116 9.88 -7.37 16.20
CA SER A 116 9.54 -6.95 17.58
C SER A 116 10.25 -7.76 18.66
#